data_AF-A3ITU7-F1
#
_entry.id   AF-A3ITU7-F1
#
_cell.length_a   1.000
_cell.length_b   1.000
_cell.length_c   1.000
_cell.angle_alpha   90.00
_cell.angle_beta   90.00
_cell.angle_gamma   90.00
#
_symmetry.space_group_name_H-M   'P 1'
#
loop_
_entity.id
_entity.type
_entity.pdbx_description
1 polymer ?
#
loop_
_entity_poly.entity_id
_entity_poly.type
_entity_poly.pdbx_seq_one_letter_code
_entity_poly.pdbx_strand_id
1 'polypeptide(L)'
;MSFKELIKNLENLRIEEENKQGFCYLIDKHYASIDAVETFNGQVKKRQVHWICEQRTHGYALILLNGVTGHEGWYIDKHFIETLSQETDCKFFTACLGCSRYPKLELDLSQMKEVVMQLHSQFN
;
A
#
# COMPACT_ATOMS: atom_id res chain seq x y z
N MET A 1 3.78 -28.90 32.99
CA MET A 1 3.66 -28.15 31.73
C MET A 1 4.28 -28.98 30.64
N SER A 2 3.51 -29.35 29.64
CA SER A 2 3.98 -30.14 28.51
C SER A 2 4.76 -29.28 27.52
N PHE A 3 5.60 -29.92 26.71
CA PHE A 3 6.35 -29.23 25.67
C PHE A 3 5.44 -28.51 24.65
N LYS A 4 4.26 -29.07 24.37
CA LYS A 4 3.23 -28.43 23.52
C LYS A 4 2.63 -27.17 24.15
N GLU A 5 2.41 -27.17 25.46
CA GLU A 5 1.94 -25.98 26.18
C GLU A 5 3.01 -24.90 26.24
N LEU A 6 4.29 -25.29 26.33
CA LEU A 6 5.40 -24.35 26.31
C LEU A 6 5.50 -23.61 24.97
N ILE A 7 5.40 -24.32 23.84
CA ILE A 7 5.43 -23.70 22.50
C ILE A 7 4.24 -22.75 22.31
N LYS A 8 3.03 -23.18 22.66
CA LYS A 8 1.82 -22.34 22.53
C LYS A 8 1.91 -21.06 23.38
N ASN A 9 2.50 -21.16 24.58
CA ASN A 9 2.70 -20.00 25.44
C ASN A 9 3.75 -19.03 24.90
N LEU A 10 4.81 -19.54 24.27
CA LEU A 10 5.83 -18.70 23.62
C LEU A 10 5.26 -17.99 22.38
N GLU A 11 4.42 -18.65 21.60
CA GLU A 11 3.70 -18.03 20.47
C GLU A 11 2.76 -16.92 20.93
N ASN A 12 1.98 -17.16 21.99
CA ASN A 12 1.08 -16.15 22.56
C ASN A 12 1.83 -14.93 23.11
N LEU A 13 2.96 -15.15 23.79
CA LEU A 13 3.82 -14.07 24.29
C LEU A 13 4.42 -13.24 23.16
N ARG A 14 4.80 -13.88 22.05
CA ARG A 14 5.29 -13.18 20.85
C ARG A 14 4.21 -12.30 20.24
N ILE A 15 2.99 -12.82 20.08
CA ILE A 15 1.83 -12.10 19.54
C ILE A 15 1.46 -10.90 20.45
N GLU A 16 1.54 -11.06 21.77
CA GLU A 16 1.27 -9.96 22.71
C GLU A 16 2.33 -8.85 22.67
N GLU A 17 3.62 -9.20 22.56
CA GLU A 17 4.71 -8.23 22.39
C GLU A 17 4.61 -7.48 21.05
N GLU A 18 4.29 -8.19 19.96
CA GLU A 18 4.12 -7.62 18.62
C GLU A 18 2.94 -6.64 18.56
N ASN A 19 1.82 -6.96 19.23
CA ASN A 19 0.67 -6.05 19.35
C ASN A 19 0.96 -4.80 20.20
N LYS A 20 1.87 -4.89 21.19
CA LYS A 20 2.22 -3.76 22.08
C LYS A 20 3.15 -2.75 21.44
N GLN A 21 4.01 -3.17 20.50
CA GLN A 21 5.05 -2.30 19.93
C GLN A 21 4.68 -1.69 18.57
N GLY A 22 3.50 -1.99 18.00
CA GLY A 22 3.07 -1.39 16.73
C GLY A 22 3.90 -1.78 15.51
N PHE A 23 4.76 -2.80 15.64
CA PHE A 23 5.57 -3.33 14.54
C PHE A 23 4.82 -4.44 13.82
N CYS A 24 4.54 -4.21 12.54
CA CYS A 24 4.03 -5.24 11.65
C CYS A 24 5.22 -5.95 11.00
N TYR A 25 5.40 -7.25 11.29
CA TYR A 25 6.37 -8.06 10.56
C TYR A 25 5.99 -8.12 9.08
N LEU A 26 6.98 -7.86 8.24
CA LEU A 26 6.88 -7.95 6.79
C LEU A 26 7.08 -9.42 6.42
N ILE A 27 5.99 -10.16 6.19
CA ILE A 27 6.07 -11.59 5.89
C ILE A 27 6.66 -11.78 4.48
N ASP A 28 6.05 -11.15 3.49
CA ASP A 28 6.50 -11.13 2.10
C ASP A 28 6.16 -9.78 1.46
N LYS A 29 7.01 -9.32 0.52
CA LYS A 29 6.86 -8.04 -0.17
C LYS A 29 6.96 -8.19 -1.67
N HIS A 30 6.04 -7.51 -2.36
CA HIS A 30 6.10 -7.35 -3.80
C HIS A 30 6.12 -5.88 -4.18
N TYR A 31 6.97 -5.54 -5.15
CA TYR A 31 7.24 -4.16 -5.56
C TYR A 31 6.76 -3.94 -6.99
N ALA A 32 6.24 -2.74 -7.26
CA ALA A 32 5.94 -2.29 -8.60
C ALA A 32 6.21 -0.78 -8.73
N SER A 33 6.18 -0.27 -9.96
CA SER A 33 6.27 1.15 -10.25
C SER A 33 5.26 1.54 -11.32
N ILE A 34 4.77 2.78 -11.23
CA ILE A 34 3.83 3.37 -12.18
C ILE A 34 4.30 4.78 -12.55
N ASP A 35 4.04 5.19 -13.78
CA ASP A 35 4.25 6.57 -14.21
C ASP A 35 3.14 7.46 -13.64
N ALA A 36 3.54 8.60 -13.10
CA ALA A 36 2.64 9.60 -12.54
C ALA A 36 2.95 10.99 -13.11
N VAL A 37 1.94 11.84 -13.02
CA VAL A 37 2.05 13.26 -13.34
C VAL A 37 2.01 14.05 -12.05
N GLU A 38 3.11 14.70 -11.72
CA GLU A 38 3.20 15.65 -10.61
C GLU A 38 2.93 17.06 -11.12
N THR A 39 2.05 17.79 -10.44
CA THR A 39 1.82 19.22 -10.68
C THR A 39 2.11 20.03 -9.42
N PHE A 40 3.04 20.98 -9.50
CA PHE A 40 3.40 21.87 -8.39
C PHE A 40 3.63 23.30 -8.89
N ASN A 41 2.98 24.29 -8.27
CA ASN A 41 3.06 25.70 -8.68
C ASN A 41 2.83 25.91 -10.19
N GLY A 42 1.91 25.15 -10.79
CA GLY A 42 1.61 25.20 -12.23
C GLY A 42 2.63 24.51 -13.14
N GLN A 43 3.72 23.96 -12.59
CA GLN A 43 4.69 23.15 -13.33
C GLN A 43 4.26 21.67 -13.31
N VAL A 44 4.33 21.04 -14.48
CA VAL A 44 3.99 19.62 -14.67
C VAL A 44 5.26 18.82 -14.90
N LYS A 45 5.45 17.73 -14.15
CA LYS A 45 6.62 16.84 -14.25
C LYS A 45 6.17 15.38 -14.24
N LYS A 46 6.73 14.56 -15.13
CA LYS A 46 6.58 13.10 -15.08
C LYS A 46 7.49 12.51 -14.00
N ARG A 47 6.99 11.58 -13.21
CA ARG A 47 7.74 10.85 -12.19
C ARG A 47 7.36 9.37 -12.21
N GLN A 48 8.29 8.51 -11.80
CA GLN A 48 7.93 7.18 -11.36
C GLN A 48 7.57 7.19 -9.88
N VAL A 49 6.56 6.41 -9.54
CA VAL A 49 6.10 6.19 -8.17
C VAL A 49 6.13 4.70 -7.88
N HIS A 50 6.60 4.33 -6.69
CA HIS A 50 6.73 2.94 -6.30
C HIS A 50 5.53 2.49 -5.47
N TRP A 51 5.18 1.22 -5.61
CA TRP A 51 4.17 0.54 -4.82
C TRP A 51 4.79 -0.67 -4.14
N ILE A 52 4.32 -0.94 -2.92
CA ILE A 52 4.63 -2.16 -2.18
C ILE A 52 3.31 -2.84 -1.84
N CYS A 53 3.21 -4.16 -2.05
CA CYS A 53 2.19 -4.98 -1.42
C CYS A 53 2.85 -5.84 -0.33
N GLU A 54 2.28 -5.80 0.88
CA GLU A 54 2.79 -6.50 2.05
C GLU A 54 1.73 -7.45 2.61
N GLN A 55 2.10 -8.71 2.86
CA GLN A 55 1.23 -9.66 3.57
C GLN A 55 1.33 -9.47 5.08
N ARG A 56 0.18 -9.44 5.75
CA ARG A 56 0.01 -9.18 7.19
C ARG A 56 -0.91 -10.21 7.83
N THR A 57 -0.91 -10.26 9.17
CA THR A 57 -1.74 -11.18 9.96
C THR A 57 -3.24 -11.07 9.66
N HIS A 58 -3.71 -9.90 9.23
CA HIS A 58 -5.14 -9.61 8.97
C HIS A 58 -5.47 -9.25 7.53
N GLY A 59 -4.58 -9.55 6.57
CA GLY A 59 -4.81 -9.25 5.15
C GLY A 59 -3.57 -8.75 4.43
N TYR A 60 -3.78 -7.99 3.35
CA TYR A 60 -2.70 -7.37 2.59
C TYR A 60 -2.73 -5.85 2.78
N ALA A 61 -1.58 -5.20 2.71
CA ALA A 61 -1.49 -3.74 2.64
C ALA A 61 -0.76 -3.35 1.36
N LEU A 62 -1.41 -2.55 0.51
CA LEU A 62 -0.74 -1.87 -0.60
C LEU A 62 -0.38 -0.44 -0.19
N ILE A 63 0.89 -0.11 -0.34
CA ILE A 63 1.49 1.16 0.07
C ILE A 63 2.06 1.86 -1.16
N LEU A 64 1.61 3.09 -1.38
CA LEU A 64 2.23 4.01 -2.33
C LEU A 64 3.44 4.69 -1.70
N LEU A 65 4.62 4.47 -2.25
CA LEU A 65 5.86 5.15 -1.90
C LEU A 65 6.10 6.28 -2.91
N ASN A 66 5.63 7.49 -2.59
CA ASN A 66 6.00 8.69 -3.31
C ASN A 66 6.95 9.55 -2.45
N GLY A 67 7.98 10.12 -3.09
CA GLY A 67 8.90 11.08 -2.45
C GLY A 67 8.45 12.54 -2.58
N VAL A 68 7.24 12.78 -3.06
CA VAL A 68 6.69 14.09 -3.44
C VAL A 68 6.10 14.81 -2.22
N THR A 69 5.55 14.08 -1.25
CA THR A 69 5.04 14.65 0.01
C THR A 69 5.84 14.26 1.25
N GLY A 70 6.85 13.38 1.12
CA GLY A 70 7.53 12.78 2.27
C GLY A 70 6.60 11.91 3.14
N HIS A 71 5.37 11.67 2.67
CA HIS A 71 4.37 10.83 3.30
C HIS A 71 4.18 9.60 2.43
N GLU A 72 4.74 8.50 2.89
CA GLU A 72 4.32 7.17 2.49
C GLU A 72 2.90 7.00 3.01
N GLY A 73 1.96 6.57 2.18
CA GLY A 73 0.67 6.23 2.77
C GLY A 73 -0.50 6.22 1.83
N TRP A 74 -0.82 5.02 1.40
CA TRP A 74 -2.18 4.50 1.51
C TRP A 74 -2.09 3.12 2.16
N TYR A 75 -3.08 2.75 2.96
CA TYR A 75 -3.29 1.36 3.36
C TYR A 75 -4.57 0.90 2.72
N ILE A 76 -4.44 -0.16 1.95
CA ILE A 76 -5.51 -0.65 1.11
C ILE A 76 -5.71 -2.11 1.50
N ASP A 77 -6.83 -2.39 2.17
CA ASP A 77 -7.28 -3.73 2.49
C ASP A 77 -8.10 -4.33 1.33
N LYS A 78 -8.39 -5.63 1.40
CA LYS A 78 -9.07 -6.46 0.39
C LYS A 78 -10.32 -5.81 -0.22
N HIS A 79 -11.14 -5.12 0.58
CA HIS A 79 -12.37 -4.48 0.09
C HIS A 79 -12.12 -3.35 -0.90
N PHE A 80 -11.00 -2.62 -0.79
CA PHE A 80 -10.66 -1.64 -1.80
C PHE A 80 -10.21 -2.31 -3.09
N ILE A 81 -9.52 -3.44 -3.05
CA ILE A 81 -9.15 -4.19 -4.27
C ILE A 81 -10.42 -4.64 -5.00
N GLU A 82 -11.40 -5.17 -4.27
CA GLU A 82 -12.72 -5.51 -4.80
C GLU A 82 -13.41 -4.27 -5.42
N THR A 83 -13.41 -3.13 -4.72
CA THR A 83 -13.98 -1.87 -5.22
C THR A 83 -13.26 -1.36 -6.47
N LEU A 84 -11.93 -1.40 -6.45
CA LEU A 84 -11.07 -0.96 -7.54
C LEU A 84 -11.30 -1.83 -8.77
N SER A 85 -11.59 -3.12 -8.62
CA SER A 85 -11.94 -3.99 -9.75
C SER A 85 -13.26 -3.57 -10.44
N GLN A 86 -14.14 -2.87 -9.72
CA GLN A 86 -15.46 -2.46 -10.20
C GLN A 86 -15.52 -1.01 -10.72
N GLU A 87 -14.57 -0.14 -10.35
CA GLU A 87 -14.62 1.29 -10.68
C GLU A 87 -14.41 1.57 -12.18
N THR A 88 -15.37 2.19 -12.88
CA THR A 88 -15.25 2.47 -14.34
C THR A 88 -15.16 3.95 -14.70
N ASP A 89 -15.50 4.85 -13.77
CA ASP A 89 -15.89 6.22 -14.14
C ASP A 89 -14.76 7.25 -13.96
N CYS A 90 -13.78 6.96 -13.11
CA CYS A 90 -12.65 7.85 -12.85
C CYS A 90 -11.52 7.61 -13.87
N LYS A 91 -10.94 8.68 -14.44
CA LYS A 91 -9.76 8.56 -15.32
C LYS A 91 -8.44 8.48 -14.54
N PHE A 92 -8.38 9.14 -13.40
CA PHE A 92 -7.15 9.27 -12.61
C PHE A 92 -7.45 9.13 -11.12
N PHE A 93 -6.50 8.53 -10.41
CA PHE A 93 -6.42 8.56 -8.95
C PHE A 93 -5.49 9.68 -8.52
N THR A 94 -5.90 10.50 -7.55
CA THR A 94 -5.10 11.63 -7.05
C THR A 94 -4.64 11.34 -5.62
N ALA A 95 -3.34 11.09 -5.43
CA ALA A 95 -2.78 10.75 -4.12
C ALA A 95 -2.66 11.98 -3.19
N CYS A 96 -2.71 13.19 -3.73
CA CYS A 96 -2.74 14.45 -2.99
C CYS A 96 -3.61 15.47 -3.74
N LEU A 97 -4.72 15.90 -3.13
CA LEU A 97 -5.54 17.02 -3.61
C LEU A 97 -4.72 18.30 -3.45
N GLY A 98 -3.89 18.60 -4.45
CA GLY A 98 -2.93 19.72 -4.43
C GLY A 98 -3.61 21.04 -4.08
N CYS A 99 -3.60 21.37 -2.80
CA CYS A 99 -3.71 22.75 -2.35
C CYS A 99 -2.38 23.44 -2.71
N SER A 100 -2.40 24.74 -2.97
CA SER A 100 -1.28 25.51 -3.56
C SER A 100 0.11 25.34 -2.92
N ARG A 101 0.21 24.71 -1.74
CA ARG A 101 1.45 24.42 -1.03
C ARG A 101 1.97 22.99 -1.20
N TYR A 102 1.17 22.07 -1.72
CA TYR A 102 1.54 20.67 -1.88
C TYR A 102 1.45 20.23 -3.35
N PRO A 103 2.45 19.50 -3.84
CA PRO A 103 2.40 18.90 -5.16
C PRO A 103 1.21 17.94 -5.29
N LYS A 104 0.45 18.09 -6.39
CA LYS A 104 -0.60 17.15 -6.81
C LYS A 104 0.06 15.99 -7.52
N LEU A 105 -0.28 14.75 -7.16
CA LEU A 105 0.19 13.55 -7.84
C LEU A 105 -0.99 12.80 -8.45
N GLU A 106 -1.04 12.74 -9.78
CA GLU A 106 -2.07 12.05 -10.55
C GLU A 106 -1.51 10.76 -11.16
N LEU A 107 -2.24 9.67 -10.95
CA LEU A 107 -1.94 8.32 -11.41
C LEU A 107 -3.06 7.87 -12.35
N ASP A 108 -2.71 7.30 -13.50
CA ASP A 108 -3.72 6.73 -14.41
C ASP A 108 -4.44 5.56 -13.73
N LEU A 109 -5.77 5.59 -13.72
CA LEU A 109 -6.55 4.58 -12.99
C LEU A 109 -6.35 3.18 -13.58
N SER A 110 -6.22 3.06 -14.91
CA SER A 110 -6.08 1.77 -15.59
C SER A 110 -4.74 1.12 -15.25
N GLN A 111 -3.66 1.91 -15.30
CA GLN A 111 -2.33 1.45 -14.89
C GLN A 111 -2.30 1.09 -13.39
N MET A 112 -2.94 1.90 -12.54
CA MET A 112 -2.99 1.62 -11.10
C MET A 112 -3.72 0.31 -10.79
N LYS A 113 -4.87 0.07 -11.44
CA LYS A 113 -5.60 -1.20 -11.37
C LYS A 113 -4.72 -2.38 -11.75
N GLU A 114 -4.04 -2.28 -12.89
CA GLU A 114 -3.16 -3.35 -13.37
C GLU A 114 -2.07 -3.67 -12.35
N VAL A 115 -1.36 -2.65 -11.87
CA VAL A 115 -0.28 -2.80 -10.87
C VAL A 115 -0.79 -3.40 -9.57
N VAL A 116 -1.90 -2.88 -9.03
CA VAL A 116 -2.48 -3.33 -7.76
C VAL A 116 -2.95 -4.78 -7.86
N MET A 117 -3.67 -5.12 -8.94
CA MET A 117 -4.17 -6.49 -9.15
C MET A 117 -3.03 -7.48 -9.38
N GLN A 118 -1.99 -7.08 -10.12
CA GLN A 118 -0.79 -7.90 -10.32
C GLN A 118 -0.10 -8.16 -8.98
N LEU A 119 0.14 -7.12 -8.17
CA LEU A 119 0.76 -7.26 -6.86
C LEU A 119 -0.06 -8.16 -5.92
N HIS A 120 -1.39 -8.02 -5.91
CA HIS A 120 -2.27 -8.87 -5.11
C HIS A 120 -2.25 -10.33 -5.58
N SER A 121 -2.14 -10.58 -6.88
CA SER A 121 -2.13 -11.94 -7.43
C SER A 121 -0.91 -12.78 -7.05
N GLN A 122 0.20 -12.15 -6.61
CA GLN A 122 1.43 -12.86 -6.23
C GLN A 122 1.31 -13.63 -4.90
N PHE A 123 0.24 -13.40 -4.14
CA PHE A 123 -0.05 -14.10 -2.88
C PHE A 123 -1.15 -15.17 -2.99
N ASN A 124 -1.75 -15.36 -4.17
CA ASN A 124 -2.76 -16.41 -4.45
C ASN A 124 -2.12 -17.60 -5.15
#